data_AF-A0A9D8ZQ10-F1
#
_entry.id   AF-A0A9D8ZQ10-F1
#
_cell.length_a   1.000
_cell.length_b   1.000
_cell.length_c   1.000
_cell.angle_alpha   90.00
_cell.angle_beta   90.00
_cell.angle_gamma   90.00
#
_symmetry.space_group_name_H-M   'P 1'
#
loop_
_entity.id
_entity.type
_entity.pdbx_description
1 polymer ?
#
loop_
_entity_poly.entity_id
_entity_poly.type
_entity_poly.pdbx_seq_one_letter_code
_entity_poly.pdbx_strand_id
1 'polypeptide(L)'
;MLGIIQAATSAFQWVKILELASGEAYAAALQKLETLPAQHVRQFEFSLLRGVLQLQTRRFALAKETFKALEARLPKLEKYSRADRAYFNAFLRLCIRDTLEALGEDASSYSRRDFRSVDLQKVTPGVRSNFPLRGHPDWDYNEDIG
;
A
#
# COMPACT_ATOMS: atom_id res chain seq x y z
N MET A 1 -15.37 5.86 27.15
CA MET A 1 -15.58 4.41 26.95
C MET A 1 -15.98 4.04 25.51
N LEU A 2 -16.96 4.72 24.89
CA LEU A 2 -17.36 4.46 23.50
C LEU A 2 -16.23 4.54 22.46
N GLY A 3 -15.31 5.52 22.59
CA GLY A 3 -14.19 5.67 21.66
C GLY A 3 -13.15 4.54 21.71
N ILE A 4 -12.99 3.86 22.86
CA ILE A 4 -12.04 2.75 23.01
C ILE A 4 -12.58 1.49 22.31
N ILE A 5 -13.88 1.21 22.49
CA ILE A 5 -14.56 0.08 21.84
C ILE A 5 -14.55 0.26 20.32
N GLN A 6 -14.80 1.47 19.83
CA GLN A 6 -14.79 1.77 18.40
C GLN A 6 -13.38 1.65 17.79
N ALA A 7 -12.33 2.10 18.49
CA ALA A 7 -10.94 1.94 18.06
C ALA A 7 -10.50 0.47 18.00
N ALA A 8 -10.85 -0.33 19.02
CA ALA A 8 -10.55 -1.77 19.05
C ALA A 8 -11.27 -2.53 17.91
N THR A 9 -12.52 -2.18 17.65
CA THR A 9 -13.31 -2.78 16.56
C THR A 9 -12.71 -2.45 15.19
N SER A 10 -12.31 -1.19 14.96
CA SER A 10 -11.65 -0.80 13.70
C SER A 10 -10.29 -1.47 13.53
N ALA A 11 -9.49 -1.60 14.60
CA ALA A 11 -8.22 -2.31 14.56
C ALA A 11 -8.39 -3.79 14.20
N PHE A 12 -9.39 -4.46 14.79
CA PHE A 12 -9.71 -5.85 14.49
C PHE A 12 -10.17 -6.05 13.03
N GLN A 13 -11.02 -5.15 12.51
CA GLN A 13 -11.43 -5.21 11.11
C GLN A 13 -10.26 -4.99 10.16
N TRP A 14 -9.34 -4.08 10.49
CA TRP A 14 -8.12 -3.84 9.71
C TRP A 14 -7.26 -5.10 9.65
N VAL A 15 -7.00 -5.76 10.78
CA VAL A 15 -6.25 -7.03 10.83
C VAL A 15 -6.91 -8.08 9.96
N LYS A 16 -8.23 -8.27 10.05
CA LYS A 16 -8.96 -9.23 9.20
C LYS A 16 -8.84 -8.95 7.70
N ILE A 17 -8.81 -7.69 7.30
CA ILE A 17 -8.64 -7.32 5.89
C ILE A 17 -7.22 -7.66 5.43
N LEU A 18 -6.22 -7.38 6.26
CA LEU A 18 -4.82 -7.75 5.97
C LEU A 18 -4.65 -9.27 5.90
N GLU A 19 -5.28 -10.05 6.79
CA GLU A 19 -5.28 -11.51 6.75
C GLU A 19 -5.86 -12.02 5.42
N LEU A 20 -7.03 -11.52 5.02
CA LEU A 20 -7.64 -11.89 3.73
C LEU A 20 -6.75 -11.51 2.54
N ALA A 21 -6.14 -10.33 2.58
CA ALA A 21 -5.26 -9.89 1.52
C ALA A 21 -3.98 -10.74 1.43
N SER A 22 -3.43 -11.16 2.58
CA SER A 22 -2.26 -12.04 2.64
C SER A 22 -2.55 -13.47 2.18
N GLY A 23 -3.78 -13.96 2.39
CA GLY A 23 -4.26 -15.25 1.89
C GLY A 23 -4.81 -15.20 0.46
N GLU A 24 -4.46 -14.16 -0.32
CA GLU A 24 -4.88 -13.97 -1.72
C GLU A 24 -6.39 -13.86 -1.95
N ALA A 25 -7.20 -13.70 -0.90
CA ALA A 25 -8.63 -13.49 -0.97
C ALA A 25 -8.98 -12.02 -1.30
N TYR A 26 -8.37 -11.49 -2.37
CA TYR A 26 -8.35 -10.05 -2.68
C TYR A 26 -9.74 -9.44 -2.87
N ALA A 27 -10.67 -10.15 -3.50
CA ALA A 27 -12.04 -9.67 -3.69
C ALA A 27 -12.79 -9.53 -2.35
N ALA A 28 -12.63 -10.51 -1.44
CA ALA A 28 -13.23 -10.47 -0.11
C ALA A 28 -12.58 -9.38 0.77
N ALA A 29 -11.26 -9.23 0.68
CA ALA A 29 -10.52 -8.16 1.35
C ALA A 29 -11.03 -6.78 0.88
N LEU A 30 -11.20 -6.59 -0.43
CA LEU A 30 -11.67 -5.32 -1.01
C LEU A 30 -13.10 -5.01 -0.55
N GLN A 31 -14.00 -6.00 -0.61
CA GLN A 31 -15.37 -5.84 -0.15
C GLN A 31 -15.41 -5.40 1.32
N LYS A 32 -14.65 -6.04 2.20
CA LYS A 32 -14.58 -5.64 3.62
C LYS A 32 -14.00 -4.24 3.80
N LEU A 33 -12.93 -3.91 3.06
CA LEU A 33 -12.31 -2.60 3.10
C LEU A 33 -13.30 -1.47 2.73
N GLU A 34 -14.16 -1.73 1.74
CA GLU A 34 -15.17 -0.76 1.27
C GLU A 34 -16.35 -0.58 2.25
N THR A 35 -16.54 -1.51 3.21
CA THR A 35 -17.54 -1.36 4.28
C THR A 35 -17.06 -0.53 5.47
N LEU A 36 -15.77 -0.19 5.53
CA LEU A 36 -15.24 0.57 6.64
C LEU A 36 -15.62 2.07 6.55
N PRO A 37 -15.82 2.75 7.70
CA PRO A 37 -16.24 4.14 7.70
C PRO A 37 -15.28 5.07 6.94
N ALA A 38 -15.85 6.08 6.26
CA ALA A 38 -15.11 7.03 5.41
C ALA A 38 -13.93 7.76 6.10
N GLN A 39 -13.96 7.88 7.43
CA GLN A 39 -12.87 8.44 8.23
C GLN A 39 -11.56 7.63 8.10
N HIS A 40 -11.66 6.32 7.89
CA HIS A 40 -10.49 5.44 7.67
C HIS A 40 -10.00 5.52 6.22
N VAL A 41 -10.90 5.71 5.25
CA VAL A 41 -10.58 5.87 3.82
C VAL A 41 -9.63 7.05 3.57
N ARG A 42 -9.66 8.08 4.42
CA ARG A 42 -8.74 9.23 4.32
C ARG A 42 -7.30 8.91 4.72
N GLN A 43 -7.05 7.81 5.42
CA GLN A 43 -5.69 7.40 5.79
C GLN A 43 -4.95 6.87 4.57
N PHE A 44 -3.66 7.21 4.49
CA PHE A 44 -2.84 6.90 3.32
C PHE A 44 -2.69 5.38 3.12
N GLU A 45 -2.37 4.65 4.19
CA GLU A 45 -2.20 3.19 4.20
C GLU A 45 -3.47 2.47 3.72
N PHE A 46 -4.62 3.01 4.09
CA PHE A 46 -5.92 2.47 3.75
C PHE A 46 -6.22 2.62 2.26
N SER A 47 -5.97 3.82 1.72
CA SER A 47 -6.08 4.09 0.29
C SER A 47 -5.05 3.26 -0.51
N LEU A 48 -3.84 3.09 0.03
CA LEU A 48 -2.79 2.29 -0.60
C LEU A 48 -3.22 0.82 -0.73
N LEU A 49 -3.71 0.23 0.36
CA LEU A 49 -4.25 -1.13 0.36
C LEU A 49 -5.41 -1.26 -0.64
N ARG A 50 -6.32 -0.28 -0.67
CA ARG A 50 -7.43 -0.26 -1.63
C ARG A 50 -6.93 -0.32 -3.07
N GLY A 51 -5.96 0.52 -3.43
CA GLY A 51 -5.38 0.54 -4.77
C GLY A 51 -4.75 -0.80 -5.14
N VAL A 52 -4.02 -1.43 -4.22
CA VAL A 52 -3.42 -2.75 -4.45
C VAL A 52 -4.50 -3.82 -4.62
N LEU A 53 -5.53 -3.84 -3.79
CA LEU A 53 -6.63 -4.79 -3.94
C LEU A 53 -7.40 -4.58 -5.26
N GLN A 54 -7.58 -3.34 -5.71
CA GLN A 54 -8.16 -3.04 -7.02
C GLN A 54 -7.27 -3.57 -8.15
N LEU A 55 -5.95 -3.40 -8.07
CA LEU A 55 -4.99 -3.96 -9.03
C LEU A 55 -5.09 -5.50 -9.08
N GLN A 56 -5.03 -6.16 -7.92
CA GLN A 56 -5.10 -7.63 -7.83
C GLN A 56 -6.46 -8.19 -8.31
N THR A 57 -7.54 -7.44 -8.15
CA THR A 57 -8.89 -7.79 -8.63
C THR A 57 -9.16 -7.31 -10.07
N ARG A 58 -8.12 -6.89 -10.81
CA ARG A 58 -8.19 -6.43 -12.21
C ARG A 58 -9.10 -5.22 -12.45
N ARG A 59 -9.35 -4.42 -11.42
CA ARG A 59 -10.07 -3.14 -11.49
C ARG A 59 -9.09 -2.00 -11.84
N PHE A 60 -8.39 -2.14 -12.97
CA PHE A 60 -7.21 -1.32 -13.30
C PHE A 60 -7.50 0.19 -13.39
N ALA A 61 -8.63 0.60 -13.96
CA ALA A 61 -9.00 2.02 -14.02
C ALA A 61 -9.11 2.65 -12.62
N LEU A 62 -9.77 1.97 -11.69
CA LEU A 62 -9.91 2.42 -10.30
C LEU A 62 -8.56 2.40 -9.56
N ALA A 63 -7.74 1.38 -9.80
CA ALA A 63 -6.41 1.28 -9.23
C ALA A 63 -5.54 2.48 -9.66
N LYS A 64 -5.55 2.81 -10.95
CA LYS A 64 -4.82 3.95 -11.53
C LYS A 64 -5.21 5.27 -10.87
N GLU A 65 -6.52 5.55 -10.77
CA GLU A 65 -7.02 6.76 -10.10
C GLU A 65 -6.57 6.83 -8.64
N THR A 66 -6.69 5.71 -7.92
CA THR A 66 -6.30 5.60 -6.52
C THR A 66 -4.80 5.87 -6.34
N PHE A 67 -3.94 5.24 -7.15
CA PHE A 67 -2.50 5.41 -7.03
C PHE A 67 -2.03 6.82 -7.42
N LYS A 68 -2.59 7.43 -8.48
CA LYS A 68 -2.26 8.82 -8.84
C LYS A 68 -2.66 9.81 -7.74
N ALA A 69 -3.83 9.61 -7.11
CA ALA A 69 -4.25 10.43 -5.98
C ALA A 69 -3.31 10.29 -4.78
N LEU A 70 -2.76 9.10 -4.54
CA LEU A 70 -1.79 8.85 -3.47
C LEU A 70 -0.42 9.46 -3.77
N GLU A 71 0.07 9.34 -4.99
CA GLU A 71 1.33 9.93 -5.43
C GLU A 71 1.33 11.44 -5.23
N ALA A 72 0.24 12.13 -5.58
CA ALA A 72 0.08 13.57 -5.37
C ALA A 72 -0.02 13.98 -3.88
N ARG A 73 -0.49 13.09 -3.01
CA ARG A 73 -0.62 13.34 -1.56
C ARG A 73 0.63 13.05 -0.77
N LEU A 74 1.43 12.06 -1.18
CA LEU A 74 2.57 11.54 -0.42
C LEU A 74 3.57 12.62 0.04
N PRO A 75 3.96 13.62 -0.78
CA PRO A 75 4.86 14.69 -0.33
C PRO A 75 4.32 15.52 0.84
N LYS A 76 2.99 15.55 1.02
CA LYS A 76 2.29 16.33 2.05
C LYS A 76 2.11 15.56 3.37
N LEU A 77 2.57 14.31 3.45
CA LEU A 77 2.41 13.47 4.63
C LEU A 77 3.61 13.62 5.57
N GLU A 78 3.49 14.56 6.51
CA GLU A 78 4.53 14.87 7.50
C GLU A 78 4.77 13.74 8.51
N LYS A 79 3.76 12.87 8.75
CA LYS A 79 3.84 11.75 9.69
C LYS A 79 4.91 10.70 9.33
N TYR A 80 5.40 10.70 8.10
CA TYR A 80 6.38 9.74 7.60
C TYR A 80 7.76 10.37 7.50
N SER A 81 8.80 9.56 7.71
CA SER A 81 10.17 10.01 7.46
C SER A 81 10.41 10.21 5.95
N ARG A 82 11.52 10.86 5.60
CA ARG A 82 11.96 10.97 4.20
C ARG A 82 12.18 9.59 3.57
N ALA A 83 12.71 8.64 4.34
CA ALA A 83 12.96 7.27 3.87
C ALA A 83 11.66 6.52 3.62
N ASP A 84 10.69 6.58 4.55
CA ASP A 84 9.37 5.97 4.35
C ASP A 84 8.67 6.56 3.11
N ARG A 85 8.71 7.89 2.92
CA ARG A 85 8.14 8.53 1.73
C ARG A 85 8.83 8.08 0.44
N ALA A 86 10.15 7.94 0.43
CA ALA A 86 10.87 7.43 -0.74
C ALA A 86 10.42 5.99 -1.06
N TYR A 87 10.28 5.15 -0.03
CA TYR A 87 9.82 3.78 -0.16
C TYR A 87 8.37 3.68 -0.69
N PHE A 88 7.44 4.43 -0.10
CA PHE A 88 6.06 4.52 -0.59
C PHE A 88 5.99 5.03 -2.03
N ASN A 89 6.80 6.03 -2.39
CA ASN A 89 6.81 6.57 -3.75
C ASN A 89 7.27 5.50 -4.75
N ALA A 90 8.35 4.81 -4.44
CA ALA A 90 8.88 3.78 -5.31
C ALA A 90 7.88 2.62 -5.47
N PHE A 91 7.24 2.19 -4.38
CA PHE A 91 6.17 1.18 -4.42
C PHE A 91 4.97 1.65 -5.27
N LEU A 92 4.49 2.88 -5.06
CA LEU A 92 3.39 3.44 -5.85
C LEU A 92 3.72 3.48 -7.34
N ARG A 93 4.94 3.89 -7.70
CA ARG A 93 5.37 3.94 -9.10
C ARG A 93 5.41 2.57 -9.75
N LEU A 94 5.79 1.52 -9.01
CA LEU A 94 5.64 0.13 -9.48
C LEU A 94 4.17 -0.22 -9.74
N CYS A 95 3.29 0.04 -8.79
CA CYS A 95 1.88 -0.29 -8.96
C CYS A 95 1.23 0.49 -10.11
N ILE A 96 1.58 1.78 -10.28
CA ILE A 96 1.11 2.61 -11.40
C ILE A 96 1.59 2.02 -12.72
N ARG A 97 2.88 1.67 -12.82
CA ARG A 97 3.44 1.03 -14.00
C ARG A 97 2.68 -0.23 -14.38
N ASP A 98 2.52 -1.16 -13.45
CA ASP A 98 1.83 -2.44 -13.71
C ASP A 98 0.36 -2.20 -14.11
N THR A 99 -0.28 -1.17 -13.53
CA THR A 99 -1.64 -0.77 -13.92
C THR A 99 -1.69 -0.20 -15.34
N LEU A 100 -0.74 0.65 -15.73
CA LEU A 100 -0.65 1.22 -17.08
C LEU A 100 -0.36 0.14 -18.13
N GLU A 101 0.59 -0.77 -17.84
CA GLU A 101 0.91 -1.91 -18.69
C GLU A 101 -0.33 -2.80 -18.91
N ALA A 102 -1.10 -3.09 -17.85
CA ALA A 102 -2.33 -3.88 -17.94
C ALA A 102 -3.45 -3.19 -18.76
N LEU A 103 -3.44 -1.86 -18.81
CA LEU A 103 -4.37 -1.06 -19.62
C LEU A 103 -3.89 -0.85 -21.07
N GLY A 104 -2.67 -1.29 -21.42
CA GLY A 104 -2.05 -1.01 -22.72
C GLY A 104 -1.64 0.46 -22.91
N GLU A 105 -1.42 1.18 -21.82
CA GLU A 105 -0.98 2.58 -21.82
C GLU A 105 0.54 2.70 -21.70
N ASP A 106 1.10 3.86 -22.07
CA ASP A 106 2.53 4.13 -21.92
C ASP A 106 2.95 4.21 -20.44
N ALA A 107 3.88 3.36 -20.05
CA ALA A 107 4.44 3.28 -18.70
C ALA A 107 5.93 3.69 -18.64
N SER A 108 6.49 4.25 -19.72
CA SER A 108 7.92 4.59 -19.87
C SER A 108 8.47 5.49 -18.75
N SER A 109 7.63 6.39 -18.23
CA SER A 109 7.96 7.31 -17.13
C SER A 109 8.04 6.64 -15.74
N TYR A 110 7.66 5.36 -15.62
CA TYR A 110 7.69 4.60 -14.37
C TYR A 110 8.71 3.46 -14.45
N SER A 111 9.88 3.68 -13.83
CA SER A 111 10.98 2.71 -13.82
C SER A 111 10.85 1.72 -12.67
N ARG A 112 11.11 0.43 -12.94
CA ARG A 112 11.24 -0.60 -11.91
C ARG A 112 12.50 -0.44 -11.06
N ARG A 113 13.51 0.28 -11.55
CA ARG A 113 14.79 0.49 -10.83
C ARG A 113 14.63 1.38 -9.61
N ASP A 114 13.61 2.23 -9.58
CA ASP A 114 13.38 3.20 -8.50
C ASP A 114 13.04 2.51 -7.17
N PHE A 115 12.54 1.27 -7.21
CA PHE A 115 12.24 0.48 -6.01
C PHE A 115 13.50 -0.06 -5.34
N ARG A 116 14.43 -0.62 -6.13
CA ARG A 116 15.68 -1.22 -5.61
C ARG A 116 16.70 -0.19 -5.11
N SER A 117 16.50 1.10 -5.39
CA SER A 117 17.42 2.17 -4.96
C SER A 117 17.09 2.74 -3.59
N VAL A 118 16.03 2.27 -2.94
CA VAL A 118 15.63 2.75 -1.61
C VAL A 118 16.50 2.13 -0.53
N ASP A 119 17.05 2.97 0.35
CA ASP A 119 17.78 2.54 1.54
C ASP A 119 16.81 1.95 2.58
N LEU A 120 16.66 0.62 2.54
CA LEU A 120 15.73 -0.11 3.40
C LEU A 120 16.06 -0.01 4.87
N GLN A 121 17.34 0.15 5.25
CA GLN A 121 17.77 0.24 6.64
C GLN A 121 17.19 1.46 7.36
N LYS A 122 16.83 2.51 6.59
CA LYS A 122 16.23 3.75 7.10
C LYS A 122 14.70 3.74 7.14
N VAL A 123 14.04 2.74 6.55
CA VAL A 123 12.57 2.61 6.57
C VAL A 123 12.13 2.16 7.95
N THR A 124 11.08 2.74 8.51
CA THR A 124 10.62 2.39 9.86
C THR A 124 10.03 0.97 9.91
N PRO A 125 10.27 0.17 10.98
CA PRO A 125 9.77 -1.21 11.07
C PRO A 125 8.27 -1.33 10.79
N GLY A 126 7.45 -0.41 11.30
CA GLY A 126 6.00 -0.41 11.04
C GLY A 126 5.63 -0.32 9.56
N VAL A 127 6.42 0.35 8.72
CA VAL A 127 6.20 0.37 7.26
C VAL A 127 6.64 -0.94 6.61
N ARG A 128 7.73 -1.55 7.09
CA ARG A 128 8.26 -2.84 6.58
C ARG A 128 7.30 -4.00 6.82
N SER A 129 6.66 -4.01 7.99
CA SER A 129 5.82 -5.12 8.45
C SER A 129 4.40 -5.09 7.91
N ASN A 130 3.96 -4.00 7.27
CA ASN A 130 2.59 -3.85 6.78
C ASN A 130 2.43 -4.34 5.34
N PHE A 131 1.45 -5.21 5.07
CA PHE A 131 1.00 -5.49 3.71
C PHE A 131 0.37 -4.22 3.10
N PRO A 132 0.58 -3.90 1.81
CA PRO A 132 1.24 -4.69 0.75
C PRO A 132 2.77 -4.48 0.66
N LEU A 133 3.36 -3.75 1.60
CA LEU A 133 4.71 -3.23 1.51
C LEU A 133 5.79 -4.21 1.98
N ARG A 134 5.41 -5.38 2.48
CA ARG A 134 6.33 -6.49 2.76
C ARG A 134 6.89 -7.14 1.47
N GLY A 135 6.41 -6.77 0.29
CA GLY A 135 6.83 -7.34 -1.00
C GLY A 135 8.13 -6.76 -1.61
N HIS A 136 9.00 -6.08 -0.85
CA HIS A 136 10.31 -5.68 -1.38
C HIS A 136 11.18 -6.93 -1.58
N PRO A 137 11.77 -7.14 -2.79
CA PRO A 137 12.59 -8.32 -3.06
C PRO A 137 13.81 -8.42 -2.13
N ASP A 138 14.27 -7.29 -1.60
CA ASP A 138 15.45 -7.22 -0.74
C ASP A 138 15.11 -7.18 0.77
N TRP A 139 13.86 -7.50 1.19
CA TRP A 139 13.53 -7.67 2.61
C TRP A 139 14.15 -8.95 3.19
N ASP A 140 14.03 -10.07 2.48
CA ASP A 140 14.51 -11.39 2.93
C ASP A 140 16.05 -11.51 2.91
N TYR A 141 16.77 -10.53 2.34
CA TYR A 141 18.24 -10.50 2.35
C TYR A 141 18.84 -9.89 3.63
N ASN A 142 18.01 -9.40 4.57
CA ASN A 142 18.49 -8.76 5.80
C ASN A 142 18.13 -9.52 7.08
N GLU A 143 17.50 -10.70 7.01
CA GLU A 143 17.28 -11.56 8.19
C GLU A 143 18.41 -12.60 8.41
N ASP A 144 19.41 -12.66 7.51
CA ASP A 144 20.60 -13.52 7.60
C ASP A 144 21.91 -12.75 7.89
N ILE A 145 21.84 -11.69 8.69
CA ILE A 145 23.03 -11.13 9.34
C ILE A 145 22.74 -11.10 10.84
N GLY A 146 23.23 -12.14 11.51
CA GLY A 146 23.12 -12.31 12.96
C GLY A 146 23.91 -11.31 13.79
#